data_AF-A0A1I0HFP4-F1
#
_entry.id   AF-A0A1I0HFP4-F1
#
_cell.length_a   1.000
_cell.length_b   1.000
_cell.length_c   1.000
_cell.angle_alpha   90.00
_cell.angle_beta   90.00
_cell.angle_gamma   90.00
#
_symmetry.space_group_name_H-M   'P 1'
#
loop_
_entity.id
_entity.type
_entity.pdbx_description
1 polymer ?
#
loop_
_entity_poly.entity_id
_entity_poly.type
_entity_poly.pdbx_seq_one_letter_code
_entity_poly.pdbx_strand_id
1 'polypeptide(L)'
;MLAHALHVFEDELLIVNSEYSLTQASKEVSLLNYHQQYPTNQLAYLHLLKQCAINEPSYCSESFYRKADALFPNNGAPDFIRATIAAKNNNQAQFERLIESAAEKTAFDFKSFDYNDYFIHSYTSVNDIPIGYAALNSQGYVAAMAVPNPTHVIEQCEQAFDQNLSLHESCYILASTMSRSGGEMIVQAIGLKIEENYFQQTGKPGLDEVYAQKQQFEQSLDKMHQLNGMTLSLVDEQFVEGWLSRGLKGGELAAQAYAIEESKRLSLDQNYHPCL
;
A
#
# COMPACT_ATOMS: atom_id res chain seq x y z
N MET A 1 -6.46 4.56 29.18
CA MET A 1 -7.06 3.46 28.39
C MET A 1 -6.54 3.44 26.95
N LEU A 2 -6.48 4.56 26.21
CA LEU A 2 -5.85 4.61 24.88
C LEU A 2 -4.36 4.23 24.85
N ALA A 3 -3.56 4.68 25.82
CA ALA A 3 -2.14 4.36 25.92
C ALA A 3 -1.84 2.86 26.22
N HIS A 4 -2.78 2.14 26.83
CA HIS A 4 -2.61 0.71 27.11
C HIS A 4 -2.96 -0.17 25.90
N ALA A 5 -3.86 0.29 25.03
CA ALA A 5 -4.21 -0.40 23.78
C ALA A 5 -3.11 -0.25 22.70
N LEU A 6 -2.39 0.88 22.72
CA LEU A 6 -1.20 1.11 21.88
C LEU A 6 -0.05 0.16 22.27
N HIS A 7 0.28 0.04 23.57
CA HIS A 7 1.34 -0.87 24.01
C HIS A 7 1.07 -2.35 23.71
N VAL A 8 -0.19 -2.82 23.79
CA VAL A 8 -0.52 -4.22 23.44
C VAL A 8 -0.36 -4.49 21.93
N PHE A 9 -0.64 -3.50 21.09
CA PHE A 9 -0.37 -3.59 19.65
C PHE A 9 1.13 -3.55 19.38
N GLU A 10 1.90 -2.74 20.12
CA GLU A 10 3.36 -2.62 19.98
C GLU A 10 4.00 -3.97 20.28
N ASP A 11 3.59 -4.60 21.38
CA ASP A 11 4.06 -5.92 21.79
C ASP A 11 3.61 -7.04 20.83
N GLU A 12 2.36 -7.07 20.36
CA GLU A 12 1.88 -8.17 19.50
C GLU A 12 2.43 -8.11 18.07
N LEU A 13 2.58 -6.92 17.49
CA LEU A 13 3.23 -6.78 16.17
C LEU A 13 4.76 -6.89 16.28
N LEU A 14 5.37 -6.51 17.41
CA LEU A 14 6.73 -6.91 17.70
C LEU A 14 6.83 -8.42 17.82
N ILE A 15 6.03 -9.10 18.62
CA ILE A 15 6.09 -10.56 18.83
C ILE A 15 5.93 -11.29 17.49
N VAL A 16 4.98 -10.85 16.66
CA VAL A 16 4.79 -11.35 15.29
C VAL A 16 6.04 -11.16 14.40
N ASN A 17 6.92 -10.20 14.68
CA ASN A 17 8.04 -9.82 13.81
C ASN A 17 9.45 -9.95 14.40
N SER A 18 9.62 -10.01 15.72
CA SER A 18 10.88 -10.07 16.45
C SER A 18 11.24 -11.50 16.83
N GLU A 19 10.24 -12.38 17.00
CA GLU A 19 10.48 -13.81 17.10
C GLU A 19 10.70 -14.40 15.70
N TYR A 20 11.98 -14.46 15.30
CA TYR A 20 12.47 -15.24 14.16
C TYR A 20 12.00 -16.72 14.18
N SER A 21 11.42 -17.19 15.28
CA SER A 21 10.88 -18.54 15.51
C SER A 21 9.40 -18.72 15.16
N LEU A 22 8.61 -17.66 14.93
CA LEU A 22 7.19 -17.82 14.63
C LEU A 22 6.97 -18.18 13.16
N THR A 23 6.25 -19.28 12.94
CA THR A 23 5.76 -19.64 11.61
C THR A 23 4.76 -18.60 11.10
N GLN A 24 4.62 -18.47 9.78
CA GLN A 24 3.62 -17.59 9.16
C GLN A 24 2.19 -17.82 9.71
N ALA A 25 1.83 -19.08 9.98
CA ALA A 25 0.54 -19.42 10.58
C ALA A 25 0.37 -18.85 12.00
N SER A 26 1.43 -18.85 12.81
CA SER A 26 1.42 -18.28 14.17
C SER A 26 1.24 -16.75 14.14
N LYS A 27 1.83 -16.10 13.13
CA LYS A 27 1.70 -14.65 12.90
C LYS A 27 0.25 -14.27 12.55
N GLU A 28 -0.36 -15.03 11.65
CA GLU A 28 -1.76 -14.82 11.24
C GLU A 28 -2.76 -15.03 12.38
N VAL A 29 -2.56 -16.04 13.23
CA VAL A 29 -3.40 -16.27 14.41
C VAL A 29 -3.32 -15.10 15.40
N SER A 30 -2.12 -14.60 15.65
CA SER A 30 -1.92 -13.46 16.57
C SER A 30 -2.61 -12.21 16.05
N LEU A 31 -2.44 -11.91 14.75
CA LEU A 31 -3.10 -10.79 14.10
C LEU A 31 -4.64 -10.92 14.11
N LEU A 32 -5.16 -12.14 13.92
CA LEU A 32 -6.60 -12.39 14.01
C LEU A 32 -7.13 -12.15 15.42
N ASN A 33 -6.43 -12.64 16.46
CA ASN A 33 -6.79 -12.39 17.86
C ASN A 33 -6.80 -10.89 18.17
N TYR A 34 -5.78 -10.17 17.71
CA TYR A 34 -5.71 -8.71 17.84
C TYR A 34 -6.90 -8.02 17.17
N HIS A 35 -7.25 -8.40 15.92
CA HIS A 35 -8.42 -7.84 15.24
C HIS A 35 -9.73 -8.15 15.97
N GLN A 36 -9.85 -9.31 16.63
CA GLN A 36 -11.04 -9.62 17.44
C GLN A 36 -11.15 -8.71 18.66
N GLN A 37 -10.03 -8.37 19.30
CA GLN A 37 -9.99 -7.43 20.42
C GLN A 37 -10.20 -5.98 19.98
N TYR A 38 -9.68 -5.61 18.81
CA TYR A 38 -9.71 -4.25 18.24
C TYR A 38 -10.32 -4.26 16.84
N PRO A 39 -11.64 -4.50 16.71
CA PRO A 39 -12.29 -4.72 15.41
C PRO A 39 -12.32 -3.49 14.50
N THR A 40 -12.05 -2.31 15.05
CA THR A 40 -11.96 -1.05 14.31
C THR A 40 -10.55 -0.71 13.85
N ASN A 41 -9.54 -1.51 14.18
CA ASN A 41 -8.18 -1.29 13.71
C ASN A 41 -8.10 -1.59 12.21
N GLN A 42 -7.95 -0.52 11.42
CA GLN A 42 -7.87 -0.58 9.96
C GLN A 42 -6.66 -1.36 9.46
N LEU A 43 -5.47 -1.17 10.06
CA LEU A 43 -4.25 -1.85 9.63
C LEU A 43 -4.35 -3.36 9.84
N ALA A 44 -4.80 -3.80 11.01
CA ALA A 44 -4.98 -5.22 11.28
C ALA A 44 -6.01 -5.85 10.32
N TYR A 45 -7.14 -5.18 10.09
CA TYR A 45 -8.15 -5.66 9.15
C TYR A 45 -7.61 -5.74 7.72
N LEU A 46 -6.93 -4.68 7.24
CA LEU A 46 -6.42 -4.62 5.87
C LEU A 46 -5.33 -5.67 5.64
N HIS A 47 -4.48 -5.93 6.63
CA HIS A 47 -3.49 -7.00 6.56
C HIS A 47 -4.17 -8.37 6.44
N LEU A 48 -5.14 -8.68 7.31
CA LEU A 48 -5.91 -9.93 7.23
C LEU A 48 -6.66 -10.05 5.90
N LEU A 49 -7.21 -8.96 5.38
CA LEU A 49 -7.89 -8.95 4.09
C LEU A 49 -6.94 -9.27 2.93
N LYS A 50 -5.72 -8.72 2.94
CA LYS A 50 -4.67 -9.09 1.95
C LYS A 50 -4.35 -10.58 2.01
N GLN A 51 -4.29 -11.19 3.20
CA GLN A 51 -4.08 -12.63 3.35
C GLN A 51 -5.22 -13.48 2.77
N CYS A 52 -6.46 -12.98 2.83
CA CYS A 52 -7.60 -13.64 2.16
C CYS A 52 -7.39 -13.78 0.64
N ALA A 53 -6.72 -12.81 -0.01
CA ALA A 53 -6.44 -12.88 -1.44
C ALA A 53 -5.34 -13.89 -1.82
N ILE A 54 -4.50 -14.29 -0.87
CA ILE A 54 -3.39 -15.21 -1.12
C ILE A 54 -3.80 -16.64 -0.80
N ASN A 55 -4.17 -16.91 0.46
CA ASN A 55 -4.28 -18.27 1.00
C ASN A 55 -5.71 -18.68 1.38
N GLU A 56 -6.68 -17.76 1.28
CA GLU A 56 -8.07 -17.95 1.72
C GLU A 56 -8.22 -18.64 3.10
N PRO A 57 -7.61 -18.11 4.18
CA PRO A 57 -7.77 -18.66 5.52
C PRO A 57 -9.24 -18.77 5.96
N SER A 58 -9.52 -19.64 6.93
CA SER A 58 -10.89 -19.93 7.38
C SER A 58 -11.68 -18.73 7.92
N TYR A 59 -11.02 -17.65 8.34
CA TYR A 59 -11.68 -16.42 8.80
C TYR A 59 -12.23 -15.55 7.65
N CYS A 60 -11.82 -15.81 6.41
CA CYS A 60 -12.20 -15.09 5.20
C CYS A 60 -13.63 -15.40 4.78
N SER A 61 -14.57 -14.82 5.52
CA SER A 61 -16.01 -15.05 5.41
C SER A 61 -16.75 -13.78 4.99
N GLU A 62 -17.99 -13.94 4.53
CA GLU A 62 -18.83 -12.80 4.13
C GLU A 62 -19.10 -11.82 5.28
N SER A 63 -19.11 -12.29 6.53
CA SER A 63 -19.20 -11.40 7.71
C SER A 63 -17.92 -10.62 7.95
N PHE A 64 -16.75 -11.19 7.65
CA PHE A 64 -15.48 -10.49 7.69
C PHE A 64 -15.44 -9.41 6.60
N TYR A 65 -15.74 -9.76 5.35
CA TYR A 65 -15.68 -8.83 4.21
C TYR A 65 -16.61 -7.63 4.34
N ARG A 66 -17.80 -7.80 4.91
CA ARG A 66 -18.77 -6.71 5.13
C ARG A 66 -18.28 -5.59 6.06
N LYS A 67 -17.19 -5.81 6.80
CA LYS A 67 -16.60 -4.75 7.63
C LYS A 67 -15.82 -3.72 6.80
N ALA A 68 -15.42 -4.06 5.57
CA ALA A 68 -14.58 -3.19 4.73
C ALA A 68 -15.21 -1.80 4.55
N ASP A 69 -16.48 -1.73 4.16
CA ASP A 69 -17.15 -0.47 3.84
C ASP A 69 -17.25 0.47 5.04
N ALA A 70 -17.47 -0.09 6.24
CA ALA A 70 -17.54 0.68 7.47
C ALA A 70 -16.16 1.18 7.93
N LEU A 71 -15.12 0.37 7.73
CA LEU A 71 -13.75 0.72 8.10
C LEU A 71 -13.10 1.66 7.07
N PHE A 72 -13.48 1.58 5.80
CA PHE A 72 -12.81 2.26 4.69
C PHE A 72 -13.83 2.92 3.74
N PRO A 73 -14.67 3.84 4.23
CA PRO A 73 -15.78 4.38 3.45
C PRO A 73 -15.34 5.07 2.15
N ASN A 74 -14.12 5.65 2.13
CA ASN A 74 -13.59 6.46 1.04
C ASN A 74 -12.34 5.85 0.36
N ASN A 75 -11.92 4.65 0.74
CA ASN A 75 -10.71 4.01 0.20
C ASN A 75 -11.11 2.77 -0.61
N GLY A 76 -10.77 2.75 -1.90
CA GLY A 76 -11.10 1.66 -2.83
C GLY A 76 -10.22 0.41 -2.70
N ALA A 77 -9.10 0.49 -1.98
CA ALA A 77 -8.16 -0.61 -1.84
C ALA A 77 -8.78 -1.92 -1.26
N PRO A 78 -9.63 -1.89 -0.21
CA PRO A 78 -10.29 -3.10 0.29
C PRO A 78 -11.21 -3.76 -0.73
N ASP A 79 -11.96 -2.97 -1.50
CA ASP A 79 -12.84 -3.49 -2.54
C ASP A 79 -12.04 -4.07 -3.71
N PHE A 80 -10.93 -3.45 -4.07
CA PHE A 80 -9.98 -4.01 -5.02
C PHE A 80 -9.42 -5.37 -4.57
N ILE A 81 -9.01 -5.51 -3.29
CA ILE A 81 -8.54 -6.80 -2.75
C ILE A 81 -9.65 -7.87 -2.85
N ARG A 82 -10.89 -7.51 -2.50
CA ARG A 82 -12.04 -8.41 -2.61
C ARG A 82 -12.36 -8.73 -4.06
N ALA A 83 -12.17 -7.79 -4.98
CA ALA A 83 -12.35 -7.99 -6.42
C ALA A 83 -11.32 -8.98 -6.94
N THR A 84 -10.06 -8.92 -6.49
CA THR A 84 -9.04 -9.93 -6.80
C THR A 84 -9.49 -11.34 -6.39
N ILE A 85 -10.07 -11.48 -5.19
CA ILE A 85 -10.61 -12.77 -4.70
C ILE A 85 -11.77 -13.23 -5.59
N ALA A 86 -12.72 -12.34 -5.90
CA ALA A 86 -13.86 -12.66 -6.75
C ALA A 86 -13.45 -13.06 -8.16
N ALA A 87 -12.48 -12.35 -8.75
CA ALA A 87 -11.93 -12.63 -10.07
C ALA A 87 -11.26 -14.01 -10.11
N LYS A 88 -10.39 -14.30 -9.13
CA LYS A 88 -9.74 -15.63 -8.97
C LYS A 88 -10.76 -16.77 -8.89
N ASN A 89 -11.88 -16.53 -8.22
CA ASN A 89 -12.96 -17.50 -8.04
C ASN A 89 -14.00 -17.51 -9.18
N ASN A 90 -13.75 -16.79 -10.29
CA ASN A 90 -14.68 -16.64 -11.42
C ASN A 90 -16.08 -16.14 -11.01
N ASN A 91 -16.17 -15.37 -9.92
CA ASN A 91 -17.42 -14.79 -9.44
C ASN A 91 -17.65 -13.40 -10.07
N GLN A 92 -18.02 -13.39 -11.35
CA GLN A 92 -18.18 -12.17 -12.16
C GLN A 92 -19.10 -11.14 -11.51
N ALA A 93 -20.27 -11.56 -11.01
CA ALA A 93 -21.24 -10.64 -10.40
C ALA A 93 -20.71 -9.97 -9.12
N GLN A 94 -19.84 -10.65 -8.37
CA GLN A 94 -19.19 -10.04 -7.21
C GLN A 94 -18.03 -9.14 -7.62
N PHE A 95 -17.23 -9.54 -8.62
CA PHE A 95 -16.17 -8.72 -9.17
C PHE A 95 -16.71 -7.36 -9.65
N GLU A 96 -17.75 -7.39 -10.49
CA GLU A 96 -18.38 -6.19 -11.05
C GLU A 96 -18.79 -5.20 -9.97
N ARG A 97 -19.57 -5.67 -8.99
CA ARG A 97 -20.01 -4.82 -7.87
C ARG A 97 -18.86 -4.21 -7.07
N LEU A 98 -17.76 -4.95 -6.90
CA LEU A 98 -16.62 -4.48 -6.12
C LEU A 98 -15.78 -3.47 -6.90
N ILE A 99 -15.62 -3.65 -8.21
CA ILE A 99 -14.97 -2.65 -9.06
C ILE A 99 -15.81 -1.37 -9.15
N GLU A 100 -17.13 -1.49 -9.31
CA GLU A 100 -18.04 -0.34 -9.26
C GLU A 100 -17.94 0.39 -7.91
N SER A 101 -18.02 -0.33 -6.80
CA SER A 101 -17.86 0.25 -5.45
C SER A 101 -16.51 0.93 -5.26
N ALA A 102 -15.42 0.30 -5.74
CA ALA A 102 -14.07 0.85 -5.65
C ALA A 102 -13.92 2.12 -6.50
N ALA A 103 -14.55 2.18 -7.69
CA ALA A 103 -14.53 3.32 -8.59
C ALA A 103 -15.25 4.55 -7.99
N GLU A 104 -16.22 4.34 -7.10
CA GLU A 104 -16.92 5.43 -6.39
C GLU A 104 -16.09 6.02 -5.23
N LYS A 105 -14.97 5.39 -4.84
CA LYS A 105 -14.12 5.85 -3.74
C LYS A 105 -13.19 6.98 -4.17
N THR A 106 -12.95 7.92 -3.27
CA THR A 106 -12.13 9.11 -3.55
C THR A 106 -10.63 8.90 -3.36
N ALA A 107 -10.22 7.76 -2.78
CA ALA A 107 -8.83 7.45 -2.52
C ALA A 107 -8.54 5.96 -2.78
N PHE A 108 -7.27 5.64 -3.04
CA PHE A 108 -6.80 4.27 -3.13
C PHE A 108 -5.46 4.15 -2.38
N ASP A 109 -5.45 3.42 -1.27
CA ASP A 109 -4.27 3.34 -0.41
C ASP A 109 -4.19 1.99 0.30
N PHE A 110 -3.10 1.24 0.12
CA PHE A 110 -2.84 0.03 0.89
C PHE A 110 -2.22 0.28 2.27
N LYS A 111 -2.13 1.55 2.66
CA LYS A 111 -1.67 2.07 3.95
C LYS A 111 -0.20 1.75 4.26
N SER A 112 0.63 1.66 3.22
CA SER A 112 2.03 1.25 3.38
C SER A 112 2.84 2.18 4.30
N PHE A 113 2.56 3.48 4.29
CA PHE A 113 3.21 4.42 5.22
C PHE A 113 2.64 4.40 6.63
N ASP A 114 1.35 4.09 6.82
CA ASP A 114 0.82 3.82 8.16
C ASP A 114 1.51 2.59 8.78
N TYR A 115 1.79 1.54 8.00
CA TYR A 115 2.55 0.39 8.48
C TYR A 115 4.01 0.74 8.81
N ASN A 116 4.66 1.59 8.00
CA ASN A 116 6.00 2.07 8.30
C ASN A 116 6.04 2.86 9.61
N ASP A 117 5.13 3.84 9.75
CA ASP A 117 4.98 4.67 10.95
C ASP A 117 4.80 3.80 12.19
N TYR A 118 3.88 2.85 12.09
CA TYR A 118 3.57 1.93 13.16
C TYR A 118 4.77 1.04 13.55
N PHE A 119 5.46 0.48 12.56
CA PHE A 119 6.64 -0.34 12.77
C PHE A 119 7.74 0.47 13.46
N ILE A 120 8.03 1.68 12.97
CA ILE A 120 9.09 2.54 13.51
C ILE A 120 8.82 2.85 14.98
N HIS A 121 7.61 3.30 15.31
CA HIS A 121 7.25 3.62 16.70
C HIS A 121 7.34 2.39 17.61
N SER A 122 6.84 1.23 17.19
CA SER A 122 6.90 0.00 17.99
C SER A 122 8.34 -0.50 18.17
N TYR A 123 9.12 -0.48 17.11
CA TYR A 123 10.47 -1.04 17.10
C TYR A 123 11.46 -0.20 17.93
N THR A 124 11.30 1.13 17.90
CA THR A 124 12.07 2.06 18.71
C THR A 124 11.65 2.01 20.19
N SER A 125 10.35 1.86 20.50
CA SER A 125 9.85 1.86 21.89
C SER A 125 10.27 0.61 22.69
N VAL A 126 10.40 -0.55 22.04
CA VAL A 126 10.66 -1.82 22.73
C VAL A 126 12.14 -2.22 22.75
N ASN A 127 12.91 -1.90 21.71
CA ASN A 127 14.28 -2.45 21.55
C ASN A 127 15.42 -1.43 21.74
N ASP A 128 15.12 -0.16 22.07
CA ASP A 128 16.12 0.92 22.13
C ASP A 128 16.96 1.02 20.83
N ILE A 129 16.32 0.75 19.70
CA ILE A 129 16.95 0.76 18.38
C ILE A 129 16.84 2.18 17.81
N PRO A 130 17.92 2.75 17.23
CA PRO A 130 17.86 4.08 16.62
C PRO A 130 16.81 4.13 15.50
N ILE A 131 16.09 5.26 15.41
CA ILE A 131 14.98 5.46 14.46
C ILE A 131 15.38 5.18 13.01
N GLY A 132 16.64 5.48 12.64
CA GLY A 132 17.21 5.20 11.33
C GLY A 132 17.21 3.72 10.95
N TYR A 133 17.61 2.85 11.88
CA TYR A 133 17.56 1.41 11.69
C TYR A 133 16.13 0.90 11.66
N ALA A 134 15.25 1.45 12.51
CA ALA A 134 13.83 1.11 12.50
C ALA A 134 13.18 1.44 11.14
N ALA A 135 13.51 2.58 10.54
CA ALA A 135 12.98 3.00 9.24
C ALA A 135 13.49 2.16 8.05
N LEU A 136 14.72 1.65 8.11
CA LEU A 136 15.19 0.69 7.09
C LEU A 136 14.48 -0.66 7.23
N ASN A 137 14.34 -1.15 8.47
CA ASN A 137 13.64 -2.42 8.71
C ASN A 137 12.16 -2.32 8.38
N SER A 138 11.51 -1.18 8.63
CA SER A 138 10.10 -0.96 8.31
C SER A 138 9.83 -1.07 6.82
N GLN A 139 10.73 -0.55 5.97
CA GLN A 139 10.61 -0.69 4.52
C GLN A 139 10.72 -2.15 4.09
N GLY A 140 11.68 -2.90 4.63
CA GLY A 140 11.81 -4.33 4.37
C GLY A 140 10.57 -5.11 4.81
N TYR A 141 10.00 -4.76 5.97
CA TYR A 141 8.78 -5.33 6.49
C TYR A 141 7.57 -5.06 5.58
N VAL A 142 7.36 -3.80 5.18
CA VAL A 142 6.26 -3.40 4.30
C VAL A 142 6.41 -4.00 2.90
N ALA A 143 7.62 -4.06 2.35
CA ALA A 143 7.89 -4.70 1.07
C ALA A 143 7.65 -6.22 1.09
N ALA A 144 7.83 -6.87 2.24
CA ALA A 144 7.54 -8.28 2.43
C ALA A 144 6.04 -8.57 2.68
N MET A 145 5.21 -7.54 2.86
CA MET A 145 3.78 -7.75 3.02
C MET A 145 3.15 -8.30 1.74
N ALA A 146 2.15 -9.15 1.96
CA ALA A 146 1.23 -9.63 0.94
C ALA A 146 0.67 -8.49 0.07
N VAL A 147 0.99 -8.48 -1.22
CA VAL A 147 0.28 -7.68 -2.23
C VAL A 147 -0.57 -8.64 -3.06
N PRO A 148 -1.91 -8.46 -3.11
CA PRO A 148 -2.77 -9.29 -3.96
C PRO A 148 -2.28 -9.22 -5.42
N ASN A 149 -2.25 -10.38 -6.09
CA ASN A 149 -1.90 -10.42 -7.51
C ASN A 149 -2.98 -9.70 -8.35
N PRO A 150 -2.66 -8.58 -9.03
CA PRO A 150 -3.64 -7.81 -9.77
C PRO A 150 -3.99 -8.43 -11.14
N THR A 151 -3.27 -9.45 -11.61
CA THR A 151 -3.41 -9.99 -12.98
C THR A 151 -4.85 -10.32 -13.34
N HIS A 152 -5.59 -11.02 -12.48
CA HIS A 152 -6.99 -11.38 -12.78
C HIS A 152 -7.92 -10.17 -12.86
N VAL A 153 -7.63 -9.10 -12.11
CA VAL A 153 -8.40 -7.85 -12.21
C VAL A 153 -8.12 -7.16 -13.54
N ILE A 154 -6.84 -7.08 -13.93
CA ILE A 154 -6.43 -6.49 -15.21
C ILE A 154 -7.07 -7.24 -16.38
N GLU A 155 -6.98 -8.59 -16.39
CA GLU A 155 -7.56 -9.44 -17.44
C GLU A 155 -9.08 -9.25 -17.57
N GLN A 156 -9.81 -9.21 -16.44
CA GLN A 156 -11.25 -9.00 -16.48
C GLN A 156 -11.62 -7.57 -16.90
N CYS A 157 -10.86 -6.55 -16.49
CA CYS A 157 -11.05 -5.19 -16.96
C CYS A 157 -10.79 -5.05 -18.47
N GLU A 158 -9.78 -5.73 -19.02
CA GLU A 158 -9.50 -5.77 -20.47
C GLU A 158 -10.64 -6.45 -21.24
N GLN A 159 -11.18 -7.56 -20.71
CA GLN A 159 -12.30 -8.30 -21.34
C GLN A 159 -13.63 -7.56 -21.24
N ALA A 160 -13.79 -6.66 -20.27
CA ALA A 160 -15.01 -5.88 -20.07
C ALA A 160 -15.36 -4.99 -21.28
N PHE A 161 -14.36 -4.58 -22.07
CA PHE A 161 -14.59 -3.74 -23.26
C PHE A 161 -15.59 -4.34 -24.24
N ASP A 162 -15.49 -5.65 -24.51
CA ASP A 162 -16.37 -6.34 -25.47
C ASP A 162 -17.68 -6.84 -24.83
N GLN A 163 -17.70 -6.99 -23.49
CA GLN A 163 -18.75 -7.74 -22.78
C GLN A 163 -19.66 -6.86 -21.94
N ASN A 164 -19.11 -5.82 -21.30
CA ASN A 164 -19.80 -4.98 -20.33
C ASN A 164 -19.15 -3.58 -20.28
N LEU A 165 -19.64 -2.66 -21.11
CA LEU A 165 -19.12 -1.29 -21.18
C LEU A 165 -19.21 -0.53 -19.86
N SER A 166 -20.22 -0.81 -19.01
CA SER A 166 -20.35 -0.16 -17.70
C SER A 166 -19.22 -0.57 -16.75
N LEU A 167 -18.89 -1.86 -16.74
CA LEU A 167 -17.74 -2.38 -16.00
C LEU A 167 -16.43 -1.81 -16.55
N HIS A 168 -16.29 -1.71 -17.87
CA HIS A 168 -15.10 -1.15 -18.50
C HIS A 168 -14.85 0.31 -18.10
N GLU A 169 -15.90 1.13 -18.07
CA GLU A 169 -15.82 2.52 -17.56
C GLU A 169 -15.48 2.56 -16.06
N SER A 170 -16.05 1.66 -15.25
CA SER A 170 -15.74 1.57 -13.81
C SER A 170 -14.28 1.17 -13.57
N CYS A 171 -13.75 0.22 -14.34
CA CYS A 171 -12.33 -0.14 -14.33
C CYS A 171 -11.45 1.07 -14.64
N TYR A 172 -11.81 1.89 -15.64
CA TYR A 172 -11.08 3.11 -15.96
C TYR A 172 -11.12 4.15 -14.83
N ILE A 173 -12.30 4.40 -14.25
CA ILE A 173 -12.43 5.37 -13.14
C ILE A 173 -11.56 4.94 -11.95
N LEU A 174 -11.64 3.67 -11.56
CA LEU A 174 -10.79 3.10 -10.51
C LEU A 174 -9.31 3.24 -10.85
N ALA A 175 -8.93 2.87 -12.08
CA ALA A 175 -7.55 2.96 -12.55
C ALA A 175 -7.01 4.40 -12.51
N SER A 176 -7.85 5.39 -12.80
CA SER A 176 -7.48 6.80 -12.72
C SER A 176 -7.24 7.27 -11.29
N THR A 177 -8.04 6.80 -10.33
CA THR A 177 -7.77 7.04 -8.90
C THR A 177 -6.44 6.39 -8.49
N MET A 178 -6.20 5.15 -8.93
CA MET A 178 -4.96 4.42 -8.65
C MET A 178 -3.72 5.10 -9.24
N SER A 179 -3.75 5.51 -10.51
CA SER A 179 -2.61 6.13 -11.20
C SER A 179 -2.25 7.50 -10.63
N ARG A 180 -3.25 8.31 -10.28
CA ARG A 180 -3.05 9.70 -9.84
C ARG A 180 -2.80 9.85 -8.35
N SER A 181 -3.40 8.99 -7.54
CA SER A 181 -3.45 9.15 -6.08
C SER A 181 -3.19 7.88 -5.28
N GLY A 182 -2.77 6.80 -5.96
CA GLY A 182 -2.34 5.56 -5.30
C GLY A 182 -1.22 5.82 -4.29
N GLY A 183 -1.39 5.33 -3.05
CA GLY A 183 -0.39 5.47 -1.99
C GLY A 183 0.95 4.78 -2.31
N GLU A 184 0.92 3.74 -3.12
CA GLU A 184 2.07 2.92 -3.49
C GLU A 184 2.38 3.01 -4.98
N MET A 185 3.66 2.93 -5.35
CA MET A 185 4.09 2.99 -6.74
C MET A 185 3.55 1.84 -7.57
N ILE A 186 3.49 0.63 -7.00
CA ILE A 186 2.93 -0.53 -7.69
C ILE A 186 1.44 -0.32 -8.05
N VAL A 187 0.68 0.35 -7.18
CA VAL A 187 -0.72 0.71 -7.42
C VAL A 187 -0.82 1.70 -8.57
N GLN A 188 0.03 2.72 -8.56
CA GLN A 188 0.07 3.70 -9.65
C GLN A 188 0.39 3.04 -11.00
N ALA A 189 1.37 2.13 -11.03
CA ALA A 189 1.73 1.39 -12.23
C ALA A 189 0.58 0.51 -12.76
N ILE A 190 -0.15 -0.17 -11.87
CA ILE A 190 -1.34 -0.95 -12.25
C ILE A 190 -2.42 -0.03 -12.83
N GLY A 191 -2.69 1.11 -12.18
CA GLY A 191 -3.66 2.10 -12.66
C GLY A 191 -3.30 2.59 -14.07
N LEU A 192 -2.05 3.01 -14.29
CA LEU A 192 -1.57 3.46 -15.59
C LEU A 192 -1.71 2.39 -16.68
N LYS A 193 -1.48 1.11 -16.34
CA LYS A 193 -1.65 0.00 -17.29
C LYS A 193 -3.11 -0.18 -17.70
N ILE A 194 -4.05 -0.11 -16.74
CA ILE A 194 -5.48 -0.23 -17.04
C ILE A 194 -5.96 0.99 -17.85
N GLU A 195 -5.53 2.21 -17.51
CA GLU A 195 -5.85 3.42 -18.28
C GLU A 195 -5.32 3.34 -19.73
N GLU A 196 -4.08 2.88 -19.92
CA GLU A 196 -3.49 2.67 -21.26
C GLU A 196 -4.36 1.73 -22.10
N ASN A 197 -4.73 0.58 -21.54
CA ASN A 197 -5.57 -0.40 -22.22
C ASN A 197 -6.93 0.20 -22.60
N TYR A 198 -7.56 0.93 -21.69
CA TYR A 198 -8.86 1.58 -21.91
C TYR A 198 -8.81 2.55 -23.10
N PHE A 199 -7.80 3.44 -23.17
CA PHE A 199 -7.69 4.39 -24.28
C PHE A 199 -7.33 3.71 -25.60
N GLN A 200 -6.49 2.67 -25.57
CA GLN A 200 -6.17 1.88 -26.76
C GLN A 200 -7.41 1.17 -27.33
N GLN A 201 -8.26 0.59 -26.48
CA GLN A 201 -9.46 -0.12 -26.90
C GLN A 201 -10.57 0.82 -27.37
N THR A 202 -10.78 1.96 -26.67
CA THR A 202 -11.88 2.89 -26.99
C THR A 202 -11.55 3.88 -28.10
N GLY A 203 -10.27 4.14 -28.38
CA GLY A 203 -9.83 5.19 -29.29
C GLY A 203 -10.16 6.61 -28.80
N LYS A 204 -10.56 6.77 -27.53
CA LYS A 204 -10.82 8.08 -26.93
C LYS A 204 -9.51 8.86 -26.75
N PRO A 205 -9.55 10.20 -26.79
CA PRO A 205 -8.38 11.01 -26.45
C PRO A 205 -7.98 10.79 -24.98
N GLY A 206 -6.68 10.77 -24.70
CA GLY A 206 -6.13 10.58 -23.35
C GLY A 206 -4.88 9.69 -23.31
N LEU A 207 -4.62 8.92 -24.36
CA LEU A 207 -3.46 8.02 -24.43
C LEU A 207 -2.12 8.77 -24.29
N ASP A 208 -1.98 9.96 -24.89
CA ASP A 208 -0.77 10.78 -24.78
C ASP A 208 -0.51 11.24 -23.34
N GLU A 209 -1.57 11.53 -22.58
CA GLU A 209 -1.44 11.90 -21.15
C GLU A 209 -0.99 10.70 -20.32
N VAL A 210 -1.52 9.51 -20.60
CA VAL A 210 -1.08 8.27 -19.94
C VAL A 210 0.40 8.00 -20.26
N TYR A 211 0.84 8.18 -21.50
CA TYR A 211 2.25 8.01 -21.86
C TYR A 211 3.16 9.03 -21.18
N ALA A 212 2.74 10.29 -21.08
CA ALA A 212 3.48 11.30 -20.33
C ALA A 212 3.60 10.93 -18.84
N GLN A 213 2.52 10.45 -18.22
CA GLN A 213 2.54 10.00 -16.82
C GLN A 213 3.45 8.78 -16.62
N LYS A 214 3.39 7.78 -17.50
CA LYS A 214 4.29 6.61 -17.46
C LYS A 214 5.76 7.03 -17.57
N GLN A 215 6.07 7.94 -18.49
CA GLN A 215 7.43 8.46 -18.64
C GLN A 215 7.91 9.19 -17.37
N GLN A 216 7.04 9.99 -16.74
CA GLN A 216 7.37 10.69 -15.50
C GLN A 216 7.57 9.71 -14.33
N PHE A 217 6.75 8.66 -14.27
CA PHE A 217 6.88 7.58 -13.30
C PHE A 217 8.20 6.81 -13.47
N GLU A 218 8.54 6.40 -14.70
CA GLU A 218 9.82 5.74 -15.03
C GLU A 218 11.03 6.62 -14.68
N GLN A 219 11.00 7.91 -15.01
CA GLN A 219 12.06 8.84 -14.62
C GLN A 219 12.20 8.96 -13.10
N SER A 220 11.11 8.81 -12.36
CA SER A 220 11.16 8.82 -10.90
C SER A 220 11.80 7.53 -10.37
N LEU A 221 11.45 6.36 -10.93
CA LEU A 221 12.09 5.07 -10.65
C LEU A 221 13.60 5.10 -10.91
N ASP A 222 14.03 5.61 -12.05
CA ASP A 222 15.45 5.71 -12.41
C ASP A 222 16.23 6.58 -11.42
N LYS A 223 15.66 7.73 -11.02
CA LYS A 223 16.29 8.62 -10.04
C LYS A 223 16.41 7.96 -8.66
N MET A 224 15.43 7.13 -8.27
CA MET A 224 15.50 6.38 -7.02
C MET A 224 16.61 5.33 -7.04
N HIS A 225 16.75 4.57 -8.13
CA HIS A 225 17.81 3.57 -8.25
C HIS A 225 19.21 4.21 -8.22
N GLN A 226 19.35 5.44 -8.70
CA GLN A 226 20.63 6.16 -8.75
C GLN A 226 21.01 6.83 -7.42
N LEU A 227 20.06 7.07 -6.53
CA LEU A 227 20.28 7.78 -5.26
C LEU A 227 19.93 6.87 -4.08
N ASN A 228 20.96 6.34 -3.42
CA ASN A 228 20.81 5.63 -2.14
C ASN A 228 20.62 6.62 -0.98
N GLY A 229 19.76 7.62 -1.16
CA GLY A 229 19.48 8.71 -0.20
C GLY A 229 18.98 8.19 1.14
N MET A 230 18.34 7.01 1.15
CA MET A 230 17.93 6.34 2.38
C MET A 230 19.10 5.93 3.28
N THR A 231 20.36 5.93 2.81
CA THR A 231 21.51 5.73 3.72
C THR A 231 21.61 6.85 4.76
N LEU A 232 21.14 8.07 4.44
CA LEU A 232 21.08 9.17 5.41
C LEU A 232 20.14 8.87 6.58
N SER A 233 19.16 7.98 6.38
CA SER A 233 18.27 7.57 7.47
C SER A 233 19.03 7.00 8.65
N LEU A 234 20.19 6.36 8.43
CA LEU A 234 21.01 5.75 9.48
C LEU A 234 21.67 6.76 10.42
N VAL A 235 21.82 8.01 9.98
CA VAL A 235 22.66 9.01 10.65
C VAL A 235 21.95 10.35 10.88
N ASP A 236 20.77 10.55 10.28
CA ASP A 236 19.96 11.76 10.41
C ASP A 236 18.50 11.42 10.72
N GLU A 237 18.07 11.69 11.95
CA GLU A 237 16.70 11.44 12.40
C GLU A 237 15.69 12.38 11.72
N GLN A 238 16.08 13.65 11.45
CA GLN A 238 15.21 14.61 10.79
C GLN A 238 14.94 14.20 9.34
N PHE A 239 15.93 13.57 8.70
CA PHE A 239 15.73 12.94 7.40
C PHE A 239 14.63 11.86 7.47
N VAL A 240 14.65 11.00 8.48
CA VAL A 240 13.62 9.95 8.68
C VAL A 240 12.24 10.56 8.93
N GLU A 241 12.13 11.52 9.84
CA GLU A 241 10.87 12.20 10.15
C GLU A 241 10.27 12.87 8.92
N GLY A 242 11.10 13.53 8.12
CA GLY A 242 10.68 14.16 6.87
C GLY A 242 10.20 13.12 5.85
N TRP A 243 10.96 12.04 5.64
CA TRP A 243 10.58 10.95 4.75
C TRP A 243 9.22 10.34 5.15
N LEU A 244 9.06 10.00 6.42
CA LEU A 244 7.84 9.42 6.97
C LEU A 244 6.66 10.37 6.85
N SER A 245 6.83 11.65 7.22
CA SER A 245 5.76 12.64 7.11
C SER A 245 5.32 12.85 5.65
N ARG A 246 6.23 12.77 4.68
CA ARG A 246 5.89 12.96 3.26
C ARG A 246 5.15 11.75 2.72
N GLY A 247 5.57 10.55 3.10
CA GLY A 247 4.87 9.33 2.73
C GLY A 247 3.47 9.20 3.32
N LEU A 248 3.28 9.57 4.59
CA LEU A 248 1.95 9.61 5.22
C LEU A 248 0.99 10.59 4.53
N LYS A 249 1.50 11.66 3.91
CA LYS A 249 0.70 12.71 3.27
C LYS A 249 0.49 12.51 1.76
N GLY A 250 1.47 11.91 1.09
CA GLY A 250 1.52 11.86 -0.38
C GLY A 250 1.98 10.53 -0.96
N GLY A 251 2.08 9.49 -0.14
CA GLY A 251 2.48 8.15 -0.58
C GLY A 251 3.97 8.02 -0.91
N GLU A 252 4.31 6.86 -1.45
CA GLU A 252 5.67 6.41 -1.71
C GLU A 252 6.43 7.36 -2.64
N LEU A 253 5.79 7.84 -3.71
CA LEU A 253 6.46 8.75 -4.65
C LEU A 253 6.86 10.08 -3.99
N ALA A 254 6.03 10.61 -3.08
CA ALA A 254 6.33 11.83 -2.34
C ALA A 254 7.45 11.63 -1.31
N ALA A 255 7.45 10.50 -0.61
CA ALA A 255 8.52 10.15 0.34
C ALA A 255 9.88 10.03 -0.38
N GLN A 256 9.88 9.43 -1.56
CA GLN A 256 11.10 9.23 -2.34
C GLN A 256 11.58 10.51 -3.02
N ALA A 257 10.68 11.35 -3.51
CA ALA A 257 11.02 12.70 -3.98
C ALA A 257 11.72 13.50 -2.87
N TYR A 258 11.18 13.47 -1.65
CA TYR A 258 11.80 14.09 -0.48
C TYR A 258 13.20 13.51 -0.21
N ALA A 259 13.33 12.18 -0.16
CA ALA A 259 14.62 11.54 0.11
C ALA A 259 15.70 11.98 -0.90
N ILE A 260 15.34 12.08 -2.19
CA ILE A 260 16.22 12.54 -3.27
C ILE A 260 16.60 14.02 -3.10
N GLU A 261 15.60 14.89 -2.94
CA GLU A 261 15.80 16.35 -2.86
C GLU A 261 16.60 16.72 -1.61
N GLU A 262 16.27 16.12 -0.49
CA GLU A 262 16.92 16.39 0.79
C GLU A 262 18.36 15.86 0.80
N SER A 263 18.60 14.67 0.25
CA SER A 263 19.97 14.16 0.10
C SER A 263 20.84 15.08 -0.78
N LYS A 264 20.26 15.65 -1.85
CA LYS A 264 20.97 16.64 -2.69
C LYS A 264 21.24 17.92 -1.93
N ARG A 265 20.26 18.44 -1.19
CA ARG A 265 20.41 19.66 -0.39
C ARG A 265 21.52 19.48 0.66
N LEU A 266 21.48 18.39 1.40
CA LEU A 266 22.43 18.06 2.45
C LEU A 266 23.85 17.81 1.91
N SER A 267 23.99 17.18 0.74
CA SER A 267 25.32 16.98 0.13
C SER A 267 26.00 18.26 -0.35
N LEU A 268 25.25 19.36 -0.50
CA LEU A 268 25.77 20.69 -0.84
C LEU A 268 26.03 21.56 0.40
N ASP A 269 25.58 21.14 1.58
CA ASP A 269 25.80 21.86 2.83
C ASP A 269 27.18 21.54 3.41
N GLN A 270 28.07 22.53 3.39
CA GLN A 270 29.44 22.39 3.89
C GLN A 270 29.51 22.13 5.40
N ASN A 271 28.44 22.40 6.15
CA ASN A 271 28.38 22.17 7.59
C ASN A 271 27.72 20.83 7.95
N TYR A 272 27.23 20.08 6.96
CA TYR A 272 26.58 18.81 7.19
C TYR A 272 27.61 17.68 7.25
N HIS A 273 27.89 17.24 8.48
CA HIS A 273 28.83 16.15 8.78
C HIS A 273 28.14 15.06 9.61
N PRO A 274 27.24 14.27 9.01
CA PRO A 274 26.44 13.28 9.74
C PRO A 274 27.25 12.04 10.15
N CYS A 275 28.40 11.81 9.52
CA CYS A 275 29.34 10.75 9.87
C CYS A 275 30.54 11.39 10.58
N LEU A 276 30.74 11.06 11.86
CA LEU A 276 31.94 11.39 12.64
C LEU A 276 33.03 10.34 12.42
#